data_AF-A0A3C2CJY0-F1
#
_entry.id   AF-A0A3C2CJY0-F1
#
_cell.length_a   1.000
_cell.length_b   1.000
_cell.length_c   1.000
_cell.angle_alpha   90.00
_cell.angle_beta   90.00
_cell.angle_gamma   90.00
#
_symmetry.space_group_name_H-M   'P 1'
#
loop_
_entity.id
_entity.type
_entity.pdbx_description
1 polymer ?
#
loop_
_entity_poly.entity_id
_entity_poly.type
_entity_poly.pdbx_seq_one_letter_code
_entity_poly.pdbx_strand_id
1 'polypeptide(L)'
;MLANVSLYWFTGTINSSTRIYYEMFKTLESGFGSTGDTPVGVSVFPYELMMPRRRWVEDSINLVLWNEHEKGGHFASLETPEVFVEDVRECFRGLR
;
A
#
# COMPACT_ATOMS: atom_id res chain seq x y z
N MET A 1 13.24 7.97 -12.86
CA MET A 1 14.09 7.80 -11.66
C MET A 1 14.85 9.07 -11.25
N LEU A 2 15.55 9.75 -12.17
CA LEU A 2 16.34 10.96 -11.83
C LEU A 2 15.52 12.07 -11.16
N ALA A 3 14.30 12.35 -11.62
CA ALA A 3 13.44 13.36 -11.00
C ALA A 3 13.20 13.12 -9.50
N ASN A 4 12.93 11.86 -9.10
CA ASN A 4 12.72 11.53 -7.69
C ASN A 4 14.01 11.69 -6.88
N VAL A 5 15.16 11.26 -7.43
CA VAL A 5 16.46 11.43 -6.76
C VAL A 5 16.80 12.92 -6.59
N SER A 6 16.60 13.72 -7.63
CA SER A 6 16.80 15.16 -7.59
C SER A 6 15.90 15.83 -6.56
N LEU A 7 14.62 15.43 -6.47
CA LEU A 7 13.70 15.94 -5.47
C LEU A 7 14.25 15.70 -4.06
N TYR A 8 14.59 14.45 -3.73
CA TYR A 8 15.13 14.08 -2.42
C TYR A 8 16.44 14.81 -2.09
N TRP A 9 17.30 15.00 -3.08
CA TRP A 9 18.57 15.72 -2.93
C TRP A 9 18.34 17.21 -2.65
N PHE A 10 17.59 17.90 -3.50
CA PHE A 10 17.38 19.34 -3.40
C PHE A 10 16.57 19.74 -2.17
N THR A 11 15.68 18.88 -1.68
CA THR A 11 14.94 19.12 -0.45
C THR A 11 15.64 18.61 0.81
N GLY A 12 16.77 17.90 0.67
CA GLY A 12 17.52 17.34 1.81
C GLY A 12 16.73 16.28 2.61
N THR A 13 15.84 15.53 1.96
CA THR A 13 14.86 14.66 2.66
C THR A 13 15.25 13.18 2.74
N ILE A 14 16.42 12.79 2.23
CA ILE A 14 16.89 11.40 2.29
C ILE A 14 16.86 10.87 3.73
N ASN A 15 17.46 11.58 4.69
CA ASN A 15 17.54 11.12 6.09
C ASN A 15 16.20 11.21 6.84
N SER A 16 15.40 12.26 6.61
CA SER A 16 14.13 12.41 7.32
C SER A 16 13.11 11.36 6.86
N SER A 17 13.11 11.01 5.58
CA SER A 17 12.21 9.98 5.02
C SER A 17 12.50 8.57 5.52
N THR A 18 13.75 8.25 5.89
CA THR A 18 14.13 6.91 6.36
C THR A 18 13.92 6.70 7.86
N ARG A 19 13.50 7.72 8.61
CA ARG A 19 13.24 7.58 10.06
C ARG A 19 12.19 6.51 10.37
N ILE A 20 11.21 6.31 9.49
CA ILE A 20 10.14 5.32 9.67
C ILE A 20 10.69 3.91 9.87
N TYR A 21 11.81 3.54 9.24
CA TYR A 21 12.40 2.22 9.38
C TYR A 21 12.79 1.91 10.84
N TYR A 22 13.32 2.90 11.57
CA TYR A 22 13.67 2.73 12.98
C TYR A 22 12.45 2.40 13.85
N GLU A 23 11.33 3.07 13.60
CA GLU A 23 10.08 2.81 14.32
C GLU A 23 9.48 1.45 13.92
N MET A 24 9.48 1.13 12.62
CA MET A 24 8.98 -0.16 12.12
C MET A 24 9.73 -1.35 12.74
N PHE A 25 11.05 -1.27 12.88
CA PHE A 25 11.83 -2.35 13.51
C PHE A 25 11.53 -2.52 15.00
N LYS A 26 11.06 -1.48 15.70
CA LYS A 26 10.64 -1.59 17.10
C LYS A 26 9.26 -2.21 17.28
N THR A 27 8.37 -2.01 16.32
CA THR A 27 6.98 -2.48 16.39
C THR A 27 6.77 -3.80 15.65
N LEU A 28 7.81 -4.38 15.06
CA LEU A 28 7.72 -5.60 14.26
C LEU A 28 7.16 -6.79 15.08
N GLU A 29 7.44 -6.85 16.37
CA GLU A 29 6.91 -7.88 17.29
C GLU A 29 5.44 -7.66 17.67
N SER A 30 4.91 -6.45 17.48
CA SER A 30 3.55 -6.06 17.90
C SER A 30 2.46 -6.51 16.92
N GLY A 31 2.84 -7.05 15.76
CA GLY A 31 1.92 -7.42 14.67
C GLY A 31 1.31 -6.21 13.96
N PHE A 32 0.55 -6.48 12.89
CA PHE A 32 -0.26 -5.46 12.24
C PHE A 32 -1.50 -5.22 13.12
N GLY A 33 -1.66 -4.00 13.64
CA GLY A 33 -2.82 -3.64 14.46
C GLY A 33 -4.14 -3.82 13.68
N SER A 34 -5.24 -4.02 14.39
CA SER A 34 -6.57 -4.09 13.76
C SER A 34 -7.03 -2.72 13.27
N THR A 35 -7.66 -2.67 12.10
CA THR A 35 -8.32 -1.46 11.58
C THR A 35 -9.72 -1.23 12.18
N GLY A 36 -10.16 -2.11 13.09
CA GLY A 36 -11.52 -2.14 13.60
C GLY A 36 -12.54 -2.29 12.47
N ASP A 37 -13.67 -1.60 12.61
CA ASP A 37 -14.79 -1.65 11.65
C ASP A 37 -14.59 -0.74 10.43
N THR A 38 -13.45 -0.05 10.30
CA THR A 38 -13.19 0.85 9.17
C THR A 38 -13.14 0.04 7.88
N PRO A 39 -13.96 0.36 6.85
CA PRO A 39 -13.91 -0.32 5.57
C PRO A 39 -12.53 -0.22 4.90
N VAL A 40 -11.99 -1.36 4.45
CA VAL A 40 -10.69 -1.43 3.78
C VAL A 40 -10.83 -2.10 2.41
N GLY A 41 -10.27 -1.48 1.38
CA GLY A 41 -10.06 -2.08 0.08
C GLY A 41 -8.61 -2.50 -0.12
N VAL A 42 -8.37 -3.67 -0.70
CA VAL A 42 -7.05 -4.19 -1.02
C VAL A 42 -6.95 -4.47 -2.51
N SER A 43 -5.85 -4.00 -3.11
CA SER A 43 -5.51 -4.22 -4.50
C SER A 43 -4.15 -4.91 -4.57
N VAL A 44 -4.10 -6.09 -5.15
CA VAL A 44 -2.94 -6.99 -5.13
C VAL A 44 -2.26 -6.98 -6.49
N PHE A 45 -1.00 -6.53 -6.49
CA PHE A 45 -0.15 -6.47 -7.67
C PHE A 45 0.95 -7.56 -7.59
N PRO A 46 1.25 -8.26 -8.70
CA PRO A 46 2.05 -9.49 -8.68
C PRO A 46 3.53 -9.29 -8.31
N TYR A 47 4.06 -8.06 -8.47
CA TYR A 47 5.47 -7.73 -8.16
C TYR A 47 5.63 -6.85 -6.91
N GLU A 48 4.66 -6.86 -5.99
CA GLU A 48 4.79 -6.24 -4.67
C GLU A 48 5.78 -7.02 -3.78
N LEU A 49 6.56 -6.29 -2.96
CA LEU A 49 7.59 -6.84 -2.07
C LEU A 49 6.99 -7.70 -0.95
N MET A 50 5.82 -7.31 -0.45
CA MET A 50 5.11 -8.01 0.62
C MET A 50 3.65 -8.24 0.24
N MET A 51 3.36 -9.40 -0.36
CA MET A 51 2.00 -9.79 -0.70
C MET A 51 1.34 -10.53 0.47
N PRO A 52 0.32 -9.95 1.12
CA PRO A 52 -0.45 -10.67 2.13
C PRO A 52 -1.32 -11.73 1.45
N ARG A 53 -1.49 -12.88 2.09
CA ARG A 53 -2.49 -13.86 1.65
C ARG A 53 -3.87 -13.33 2.01
N ARG A 54 -4.82 -13.36 1.07
CA ARG A 54 -6.22 -12.92 1.28
C ARG A 54 -6.80 -13.38 2.62
N ARG A 55 -6.65 -14.66 2.93
CA ARG A 55 -7.12 -15.27 4.17
C ARG A 55 -6.58 -14.62 5.45
N TRP A 56 -5.37 -14.08 5.45
CA TRP A 56 -4.80 -13.41 6.62
C TRP A 56 -5.39 -12.02 6.84
N VAL A 57 -5.88 -11.41 5.75
CA VAL A 57 -6.45 -10.07 5.75
C VAL A 57 -7.93 -10.12 6.10
N GLU A 58 -8.70 -11.04 5.49
CA GLU A 58 -10.15 -11.16 5.70
C GLU A 58 -10.55 -11.30 7.17
N ASP A 59 -9.77 -12.04 7.97
CA ASP A 59 -10.08 -12.24 9.39
C ASP A 59 -9.65 -11.07 10.30
N SER A 60 -8.84 -10.12 9.80
CA SER A 60 -8.21 -9.08 10.61
C SER A 60 -8.75 -7.66 10.37
N ILE A 61 -9.44 -7.43 9.24
CA ILE A 61 -9.96 -6.12 8.83
C ILE A 61 -11.36 -6.22 8.22
N ASN A 62 -12.12 -5.13 8.24
CA ASN A 62 -13.39 -5.00 7.50
C ASN A 62 -13.13 -4.85 5.99
N LEU A 63 -12.85 -5.97 5.30
CA LEU A 63 -12.51 -6.00 3.88
C LEU A 63 -13.75 -5.81 2.99
N VAL A 64 -13.81 -4.70 2.25
CA VAL A 64 -14.93 -4.35 1.34
C VAL A 64 -14.60 -4.45 -0.14
N LEU A 65 -13.32 -4.54 -0.50
CA LEU A 65 -12.85 -4.74 -1.87
C LEU A 65 -11.58 -5.60 -1.89
N TRP A 66 -11.51 -6.56 -2.81
CA TRP A 66 -10.31 -7.35 -3.07
C TRP A 66 -10.16 -7.60 -4.56
N ASN A 67 -9.18 -6.94 -5.18
CA ASN A 67 -8.85 -7.10 -6.59
C ASN A 67 -7.43 -7.68 -6.74
N GLU A 68 -7.25 -8.64 -7.64
CA GLU A 68 -5.96 -9.23 -8.00
C GLU A 68 -5.65 -8.92 -9.46
N HIS A 69 -4.41 -8.50 -9.73
CA HIS A 69 -4.00 -8.03 -11.05
C HIS A 69 -2.92 -8.91 -11.67
N GLU A 70 -2.85 -8.93 -13.00
CA GLU A 70 -1.84 -9.70 -13.76
C GLU A 70 -0.54 -8.91 -14.02
N LYS A 71 -0.53 -7.60 -13.74
CA LYS A 71 0.59 -6.68 -14.01
C LYS A 71 0.72 -5.61 -12.94
N GLY A 72 1.92 -5.04 -12.81
CA GLY A 72 2.26 -4.01 -11.84
C GLY A 72 2.95 -4.57 -10.59
N GLY A 73 3.54 -3.69 -9.80
CA GLY A 73 4.28 -4.06 -8.60
C GLY A 73 4.22 -3.00 -7.51
N HIS A 74 5.35 -2.84 -6.81
CA HIS A 74 5.46 -1.95 -5.65
C HIS A 74 5.08 -0.49 -5.94
N PHE A 75 5.26 -0.02 -7.17
CA PHE A 75 4.88 1.32 -7.58
C PHE A 75 3.63 1.29 -8.48
N ALA A 76 2.58 0.57 -8.07
CA ALA A 76 1.34 0.38 -8.85
C ALA A 76 0.75 1.65 -9.46
N SER A 77 0.76 2.77 -8.73
CA SER A 77 0.27 4.07 -9.22
C SER A 77 1.12 4.68 -10.35
N LEU A 78 2.38 4.26 -10.49
CA LEU A 78 3.30 4.69 -11.53
C LEU A 78 3.42 3.65 -12.66
N GLU A 79 3.27 2.36 -12.36
CA GLU A 79 3.41 1.25 -13.30
C GLU A 79 2.11 0.96 -14.07
N THR A 80 0.97 1.03 -13.38
CA THR A 80 -0.36 0.71 -13.91
C THR A 80 -1.41 1.72 -13.42
N PRO A 81 -1.28 3.02 -13.77
CA PRO A 81 -2.07 4.10 -13.17
C PRO A 81 -3.58 3.95 -13.40
N GLU A 82 -4.01 3.47 -14.57
CA GLU A 82 -5.44 3.32 -14.87
C GLU A 82 -6.09 2.26 -13.98
N VAL A 83 -5.40 1.14 -13.76
CA VAL A 83 -5.85 0.04 -12.91
C VAL A 83 -5.93 0.52 -11.46
N PHE A 84 -4.88 1.16 -10.97
CA PHE A 84 -4.84 1.72 -9.62
C PHE A 84 -5.99 2.72 -9.37
N VAL A 85 -6.23 3.64 -10.31
CA VAL A 85 -7.30 4.65 -10.17
C VAL A 85 -8.69 4.01 -10.21
N GLU A 86 -8.89 2.98 -11.02
CA GLU A 86 -10.20 2.30 -11.09
C GLU A 86 -10.52 1.59 -9.77
N ASP A 87 -9.56 0.88 -9.17
CA ASP A 87 -9.73 0.23 -7.87
C ASP A 87 -10.07 1.25 -6.77
N VAL A 88 -9.37 2.40 -6.74
CA VAL A 88 -9.68 3.48 -5.80
C VAL A 88 -11.12 3.95 -5.99
N ARG A 89 -11.56 4.18 -7.24
CA ARG A 89 -12.93 4.62 -7.53
C ARG A 89 -13.97 3.57 -7.21
N GLU A 90 -13.69 2.29 -7.45
CA GLU A 90 -14.57 1.18 -7.11
C GLU A 90 -14.77 1.10 -5.60
N CYS A 91 -13.66 1.11 -4.83
CA CYS A 91 -13.68 1.09 -3.37
C CYS A 91 -14.57 2.21 -2.80
N PHE A 92 -14.33 3.46 -3.22
CA PHE A 92 -15.10 4.60 -2.71
C PHE A 92 -16.54 4.67 -3.25
N ARG A 93 -16.84 4.08 -4.42
CA ARG A 93 -18.24 3.99 -4.89
C ARG A 93 -19.09 3.10 -3.98
N GLY A 94 -18.52 2.04 -3.42
CA GLY A 94 -19.21 1.17 -2.47
C GLY A 94 -19.47 1.79 -1.09
N LEU A 95 -18.89 2.96 -0.79
CA LEU A 95 -18.97 3.65 0.50
C LEU A 95 -19.79 4.95 0.46
N ARG A 96 -20.40 5.27 -0.69
CA ARG A 96 -21.23 6.47 -0.87
C ARG A 96 -22.70 6.21 -0.65
#